data_AF-A0A7Y5SKH2-F1
#
_entry.id   AF-A0A7Y5SKH2-F1
#
_cell.length_a   1.000
_cell.length_b   1.000
_cell.length_c   1.000
_cell.angle_alpha   90.00
_cell.angle_beta   90.00
_cell.angle_gamma   90.00
#
_symmetry.space_group_name_H-M   'P 1'
#
loop_
_entity.id
_entity.type
_entity.pdbx_description
1 polymer ?
#
loop_
_entity_poly.entity_id
_entity_poly.type
_entity_poly.pdbx_seq_one_letter_code
_entity_poly.pdbx_strand_id
1 'polypeptide(L)'
;MQTKWLGPAVLLPVLSAVFAPAALAEAAEKIPIVYSTDLLHPHDDPDDHYDLATLFALDEFDLRGILLDLGERQTARMGRPPVEQMIKITGREVPYRAGLDRSLRGPGDTAAGGSAESQGGIELLLSALRKCHRPAVLFTTGSCRDVAAAFNREPDLMKEKVRALYVNAGNGPQGPQWEYNVQLDEEAYFRLFDSGLPLYWCPCWSDEPGNPEAILGRKVYATYYVADQAQVVGACSPRVRNYFVYCLTRSGADPLAFLDSGEHPLPTGKRNMWCTAVFLHAAGREIYERDPQDFVALPPEQAAREGLQGRKATPYEFVPLRATRRDASAPETQAATSGGWTAVYGGRCEDHVGNRQAGPDGKRDCLVRLSGVPGGTTVRNVVLTGPKEGRWELQETGRWWRVFLEPSGDRLDCWFSFYAAGPHRMELQLDDGKTEVLKFDVPQPPATALESQLDAAKPNARVFHITDELYPEILASALKNLLAGLGQ
;
A
#
# COMPACT_ATOMS: atom_id res chain seq x y z
N MET A 1 49.19 10.54 91.78
CA MET A 1 48.64 9.40 91.02
C MET A 1 47.32 9.84 90.39
N GLN A 2 47.32 10.14 89.09
CA GLN A 2 46.28 9.83 88.11
C GLN A 2 46.55 10.65 86.85
N THR A 3 47.15 9.97 85.88
CA THR A 3 47.34 10.33 84.48
C THR A 3 45.99 10.45 83.79
N LYS A 4 45.76 11.52 83.03
CA LYS A 4 44.84 11.49 81.87
C LYS A 4 45.50 12.15 80.66
N TRP A 5 45.51 11.36 79.60
CA TRP A 5 46.15 11.57 78.32
C TRP A 5 45.45 12.64 77.47
N LEU A 6 46.23 13.50 76.83
CA LEU A 6 45.81 14.34 75.69
C LEU A 6 46.11 13.56 74.41
N GLY A 7 45.06 13.12 73.69
CA GLY A 7 45.18 12.59 72.33
C GLY A 7 45.15 13.73 71.29
N PRO A 8 45.84 13.59 70.14
CA PRO A 8 45.84 14.62 69.12
C PRO A 8 44.53 14.62 68.34
N ALA A 9 43.97 15.81 68.13
CA ALA A 9 42.82 16.01 67.24
C ALA A 9 43.27 15.85 65.78
N VAL A 10 42.76 14.80 65.11
CA VAL A 10 42.89 14.62 63.67
C VAL A 10 41.86 15.51 62.98
N LEU A 11 42.34 16.52 62.26
CA LEU A 11 41.54 17.31 61.31
C LEU A 11 41.29 16.46 60.07
N LEU A 12 40.06 15.95 59.92
CA LEU A 12 39.58 15.38 58.66
C LEU A 12 39.17 16.52 57.71
N PRO A 13 39.69 16.57 56.47
CA PRO A 13 39.16 17.48 55.47
C PRO A 13 37.77 16.98 55.02
N VAL A 14 36.75 17.78 55.27
CA VAL A 14 35.42 17.59 54.67
C VAL A 14 35.53 17.99 53.20
N LEU A 15 35.77 17.00 52.34
CA LEU A 15 35.59 17.12 50.90
C LEU A 15 34.08 17.21 50.62
N SER A 16 33.59 18.44 50.48
CA SER A 16 32.25 18.69 49.93
C SER A 16 32.25 18.32 48.46
N ALA A 17 31.95 17.06 48.16
CA ALA A 17 31.63 16.62 46.81
C ALA A 17 30.30 17.27 46.41
N VAL A 18 30.38 18.32 45.59
CA VAL A 18 29.23 18.85 44.86
C VAL A 18 28.83 17.77 43.84
N PHE A 19 27.88 16.91 44.22
CA PHE A 19 27.16 16.08 43.27
C PHE A 19 26.26 17.01 42.44
N ALA A 20 26.77 17.47 41.29
CA ALA A 20 25.89 17.92 40.23
C ALA A 20 25.02 16.72 39.83
N PRO A 21 23.69 16.81 39.83
CA PRO A 21 22.87 15.76 39.26
C PRO A 21 23.20 15.72 37.77
N ALA A 22 23.88 14.66 37.34
CA ALA A 22 23.87 14.29 35.94
C ALA A 22 22.41 14.08 35.58
N ALA A 23 21.82 15.04 34.87
CA ALA A 23 20.57 14.82 34.18
C ALA A 23 20.82 13.63 33.25
N LEU A 24 20.36 12.45 33.65
CA LEU A 24 20.14 11.35 32.74
C LEU A 24 19.22 11.95 31.68
N ALA A 25 19.78 12.25 30.50
CA ALA A 25 18.98 12.59 29.34
C ALA A 25 18.04 11.40 29.16
N GLU A 26 16.77 11.60 29.51
CA GLU A 26 15.72 10.62 29.30
C GLU A 26 15.74 10.34 27.80
N ALA A 27 16.17 9.14 27.42
CA ALA A 27 16.24 8.76 26.02
C ALA A 27 14.86 9.01 25.42
N ALA A 28 14.79 9.82 24.36
CA ALA A 28 13.53 10.17 23.74
C ALA A 28 12.76 8.88 23.43
N GLU A 29 11.60 8.70 24.06
CA GLU A 29 10.85 7.46 23.97
C GLU A 29 10.39 7.25 22.52
N LYS A 30 10.62 6.03 22.00
CA LYS A 30 10.36 5.66 20.59
C LYS A 30 8.87 5.63 20.22
N ILE A 31 8.55 5.94 18.98
CA ILE A 31 7.19 6.05 18.45
C ILE A 31 6.64 4.64 18.18
N PRO A 32 5.55 4.21 18.85
CA PRO A 32 4.97 2.90 18.60
C PRO A 32 4.32 2.84 17.22
N ILE A 33 4.77 1.91 16.38
CA ILE A 33 4.29 1.73 15.00
C ILE A 33 3.60 0.38 14.84
N VAL A 34 2.48 0.34 14.14
CA VAL A 34 1.96 -0.89 13.52
C VAL A 34 1.83 -0.65 12.02
N TYR A 35 2.40 -1.56 11.22
CA TYR A 35 2.51 -1.45 9.77
C TYR A 35 1.64 -2.52 9.09
N SER A 36 0.69 -2.12 8.24
CA SER A 36 -0.13 -3.01 7.44
C SER A 36 0.26 -2.92 5.98
N THR A 37 0.54 -4.05 5.34
CA THR A 37 1.20 -4.12 4.02
C THR A 37 0.76 -5.36 3.26
N ASP A 38 0.58 -5.24 1.95
CA ASP A 38 0.42 -6.39 1.04
C ASP A 38 1.77 -6.95 0.55
N LEU A 39 2.79 -6.85 1.40
CA LEU A 39 4.08 -7.52 1.23
C LEU A 39 3.88 -9.03 1.01
N LEU A 40 4.25 -9.49 -0.19
CA LEU A 40 4.22 -10.88 -0.60
C LEU A 40 5.62 -11.34 -1.03
N HIS A 41 5.89 -12.65 -0.89
CA HIS A 41 7.05 -13.27 -1.54
C HIS A 41 6.69 -14.62 -2.16
N PRO A 42 6.83 -14.79 -3.49
CA PRO A 42 7.20 -13.78 -4.48
C PRO A 42 6.20 -12.62 -4.56
N HIS A 43 6.71 -11.41 -4.71
CA HIS A 43 5.94 -10.17 -4.71
C HIS A 43 5.17 -9.93 -6.01
N ASP A 44 4.07 -9.17 -5.95
CA ASP A 44 3.39 -8.65 -7.14
C ASP A 44 4.23 -7.50 -7.73
N ASP A 45 4.60 -6.51 -6.90
CA ASP A 45 5.69 -5.57 -7.12
C ASP A 45 6.54 -5.36 -5.83
N PRO A 46 7.77 -4.83 -5.92
CA PRO A 46 8.70 -4.84 -4.80
C PRO A 46 8.69 -3.58 -3.91
N ASP A 47 7.73 -2.67 -4.04
CA ASP A 47 7.74 -1.40 -3.28
C ASP A 47 7.70 -1.60 -1.75
N ASP A 48 6.87 -2.51 -1.24
CA ASP A 48 6.78 -2.83 0.20
C ASP A 48 8.10 -3.32 0.78
N HIS A 49 9.00 -3.86 -0.05
CA HIS A 49 10.33 -4.29 0.39
C HIS A 49 11.22 -3.10 0.74
N TYR A 50 11.08 -1.99 0.01
CA TYR A 50 11.74 -0.73 0.33
C TYR A 50 11.09 -0.06 1.54
N ASP A 51 9.77 -0.18 1.68
CA ASP A 51 9.05 0.34 2.82
C ASP A 51 9.47 -0.37 4.12
N LEU A 52 9.55 -1.70 4.08
CA LEU A 52 10.05 -2.50 5.18
C LEU A 52 11.48 -2.11 5.54
N ALA A 53 12.39 -2.00 4.58
CA ALA A 53 13.77 -1.56 4.85
C ALA A 53 13.81 -0.15 5.46
N THR A 54 12.95 0.76 5.00
CA THR A 54 12.85 2.14 5.52
C THR A 54 12.36 2.16 6.97
N LEU A 55 11.32 1.39 7.30
CA LEU A 55 10.82 1.25 8.67
C LEU A 55 11.89 0.73 9.63
N PHE A 56 12.68 -0.25 9.17
CA PHE A 56 13.77 -0.82 9.95
C PHE A 56 15.01 0.09 10.05
N ALA A 57 15.17 1.06 9.15
CA ALA A 57 16.23 2.06 9.20
C ALA A 57 15.92 3.26 10.12
N LEU A 58 14.66 3.42 10.55
CA LEU A 58 14.23 4.50 11.43
C LEU A 58 14.30 4.05 12.89
N ASP A 59 15.30 4.54 13.61
CA ASP A 59 15.56 4.22 15.03
C ASP A 59 14.54 4.83 15.98
N GLU A 60 13.86 5.89 15.54
CA GLU A 60 12.76 6.55 16.24
C GLU A 60 11.56 5.62 16.40
N PHE A 61 11.46 4.58 15.56
CA PHE A 61 10.34 3.66 15.56
C PHE A 61 10.52 2.50 16.54
N ASP A 62 9.42 2.20 17.23
CA ASP A 62 9.22 1.00 18.01
C ASP A 62 8.17 0.15 17.28
N LEU A 63 8.64 -0.78 16.44
CA LEU A 63 7.79 -1.59 15.57
C LEU A 63 7.04 -2.63 16.43
N ARG A 64 5.76 -2.38 16.72
CA ARG A 64 4.93 -3.22 17.58
C ARG A 64 4.20 -4.33 16.84
N GLY A 65 4.11 -4.26 15.52
CA GLY A 65 3.54 -5.32 14.71
C GLY A 65 3.55 -5.04 13.22
N ILE A 66 3.65 -6.10 12.42
CA ILE A 66 3.45 -6.07 10.97
C ILE A 66 2.24 -6.94 10.63
N LEU A 67 1.24 -6.33 9.99
CA LEU A 67 0.07 -7.00 9.46
C LEU A 67 0.34 -7.28 7.98
N LEU A 68 0.49 -8.56 7.66
CA LEU A 68 0.60 -9.02 6.28
C LEU A 68 -0.82 -9.11 5.71
N ASP A 69 -1.28 -8.03 5.08
CA ASP A 69 -2.61 -7.87 4.50
C ASP A 69 -2.84 -8.86 3.34
N LEU A 70 -4.08 -8.97 2.87
CA LEU A 70 -4.54 -9.90 1.84
C LEU A 70 -4.30 -11.35 2.28
N GLY A 71 -4.88 -11.74 3.42
CA GLY A 71 -4.69 -13.05 4.03
C GLY A 71 -4.87 -14.22 3.05
N GLU A 72 -5.78 -14.08 2.09
CA GLU A 72 -6.01 -15.05 1.02
C GLU A 72 -4.78 -15.25 0.11
N ARG A 73 -4.01 -14.20 -0.12
CA ARG A 73 -2.73 -14.24 -0.87
C ARG A 73 -1.58 -14.69 0.02
N GLN A 74 -1.61 -14.31 1.30
CA GLN A 74 -0.57 -14.68 2.28
C GLN A 74 -0.49 -16.20 2.49
N THR A 75 -1.61 -16.94 2.38
CA THR A 75 -1.58 -18.41 2.43
C THR A 75 -0.66 -19.04 1.40
N ALA A 76 -0.56 -18.43 0.21
CA ALA A 76 0.24 -18.95 -0.90
C ALA A 76 1.62 -18.27 -1.04
N ARG A 77 1.72 -16.98 -0.71
CA ARG A 77 2.90 -16.13 -0.99
C ARG A 77 3.26 -15.26 0.20
N MET A 78 3.32 -15.85 1.40
CA MET A 78 3.48 -15.11 2.64
C MET A 78 4.70 -14.17 2.58
N GLY A 79 4.52 -12.90 2.94
CA GLY A 79 5.60 -11.90 3.11
C GLY A 79 6.58 -12.19 4.25
N ARG A 80 6.61 -13.41 4.79
CA ARG A 80 7.49 -13.84 5.88
C ARG A 80 8.98 -13.71 5.55
N PRO A 81 9.49 -14.19 4.40
CA PRO A 81 10.94 -14.17 4.11
C PRO A 81 11.59 -12.78 4.24
N PRO A 82 11.06 -11.69 3.62
CA PRO A 82 11.66 -10.37 3.77
C PRO A 82 11.58 -9.82 5.20
N VAL A 83 10.52 -10.12 5.96
CA VAL A 83 10.42 -9.73 7.38
C VAL A 83 11.50 -10.40 8.21
N GLU A 84 11.68 -11.71 8.07
CA GLU A 84 12.72 -12.45 8.79
C GLU A 84 14.13 -11.99 8.42
N GLN A 85 14.36 -11.63 7.15
CA GLN A 85 15.63 -11.05 6.72
C GLN A 85 15.90 -9.70 7.39
N MET A 86 14.90 -8.80 7.49
CA MET A 86 15.07 -7.50 8.15
C MET A 86 15.32 -7.63 9.65
N ILE A 87 14.63 -8.56 10.32
CA ILE A 87 14.90 -8.92 11.72
C ILE A 87 16.35 -9.42 11.85
N LYS A 88 16.80 -10.29 10.95
CA LYS A 88 18.17 -10.82 10.98
C LYS A 88 19.24 -9.75 10.73
N ILE A 89 18.98 -8.80 9.83
CA ILE A 89 19.91 -7.72 9.49
C ILE A 89 20.06 -6.74 10.66
N THR A 90 18.96 -6.39 11.31
CA THR A 90 18.95 -5.29 12.30
C THR A 90 18.98 -5.77 13.75
N GLY A 91 18.65 -7.04 14.01
CA GLY A 91 18.42 -7.56 15.35
C GLY A 91 17.14 -7.03 16.03
N ARG A 92 16.30 -6.24 15.32
CA ARG A 92 15.05 -5.71 15.85
C ARG A 92 13.94 -6.76 15.70
N GLU A 93 13.51 -7.35 16.81
CA GLU A 93 12.39 -8.29 16.80
C GLU A 93 11.06 -7.55 16.62
N VAL A 94 10.20 -8.05 15.72
CA VAL A 94 8.85 -7.53 15.49
C VAL A 94 7.88 -8.70 15.26
N PRO A 95 6.73 -8.75 15.96
CA PRO A 95 5.72 -9.76 15.67
C PRO A 95 5.02 -9.44 14.34
N TYR A 96 4.71 -10.47 13.56
CA TYR A 96 3.93 -10.32 12.33
C TYR A 96 2.87 -11.41 12.20
N ARG A 97 1.74 -11.09 11.56
CA ARG A 97 0.61 -12.01 11.34
C ARG A 97 -0.06 -11.73 10.00
N ALA A 98 -0.60 -12.76 9.38
CA ALA A 98 -1.51 -12.60 8.25
C ALA A 98 -2.79 -11.87 8.70
N GLY A 99 -3.29 -11.00 7.85
CA GLY A 99 -4.55 -10.28 8.01
C GLY A 99 -5.75 -11.05 7.48
N LEU A 100 -6.85 -10.32 7.27
CA LEU A 100 -8.10 -10.86 6.76
C LEU A 100 -7.95 -11.45 5.34
N ASP A 101 -8.63 -12.58 5.12
CA ASP A 101 -8.67 -13.35 3.88
C ASP A 101 -9.82 -12.99 2.93
N ARG A 102 -10.53 -11.90 3.24
CA ARG A 102 -11.63 -11.39 2.43
C ARG A 102 -11.80 -9.90 2.61
N SER A 103 -12.36 -9.25 1.59
CA SER A 103 -12.83 -7.87 1.70
C SER A 103 -14.01 -7.75 2.68
N LEU A 104 -14.22 -6.55 3.21
CA LEU A 104 -15.36 -6.20 4.03
C LEU A 104 -16.66 -6.24 3.20
N ARG A 105 -17.74 -6.73 3.82
CA ARG A 105 -19.06 -6.82 3.18
C ARG A 105 -19.80 -5.48 3.14
N GLY A 106 -19.27 -4.48 3.84
CA GLY A 106 -19.85 -3.15 4.00
C GLY A 106 -19.18 -2.38 5.13
N PRO A 107 -19.56 -1.11 5.35
CA PRO A 107 -18.82 -0.18 6.21
C PRO A 107 -18.80 -0.57 7.68
N GLY A 108 -19.81 -1.33 8.15
CA GLY A 108 -19.91 -1.83 9.52
C GLY A 108 -19.39 -3.26 9.72
N ASP A 109 -18.84 -3.91 8.69
CA ASP A 109 -18.35 -5.28 8.81
C ASP A 109 -17.18 -5.34 9.79
N THR A 110 -17.34 -6.07 10.89
CA THR A 110 -16.29 -6.32 11.87
C THR A 110 -15.35 -7.44 11.42
N ALA A 111 -15.68 -8.11 10.31
CA ALA A 111 -15.05 -9.34 9.84
C ALA A 111 -15.07 -10.49 10.87
N ALA A 112 -16.03 -10.47 11.80
CA ALA A 112 -16.22 -11.56 12.75
C ALA A 112 -16.64 -12.86 12.02
N GLY A 113 -16.10 -14.00 12.46
CA GLY A 113 -16.46 -15.32 11.95
C GLY A 113 -15.53 -15.89 10.86
N GLY A 114 -14.36 -15.30 10.63
CA GLY A 114 -13.29 -15.91 9.82
C GLY A 114 -12.54 -17.03 10.56
N SER A 115 -11.58 -17.67 9.89
CA SER A 115 -10.67 -18.63 10.52
C SER A 115 -9.79 -17.92 11.56
N ALA A 116 -9.31 -18.63 12.59
CA ALA A 116 -8.41 -18.03 13.58
C ALA A 116 -7.14 -17.41 12.94
N GLU A 117 -6.65 -18.01 11.86
CA GLU A 117 -5.52 -17.49 11.08
C GLU A 117 -5.83 -16.14 10.44
N SER A 118 -7.02 -15.96 9.85
CA SER A 118 -7.41 -14.68 9.25
C SER A 118 -7.76 -13.60 10.26
N GLN A 119 -7.83 -13.93 11.57
CA GLN A 119 -8.01 -12.95 12.65
C GLN A 119 -6.69 -12.42 13.20
N GLY A 120 -5.57 -13.09 12.92
CA GLY A 120 -4.29 -12.85 13.59
C GLY A 120 -3.77 -11.42 13.47
N GLY A 121 -3.93 -10.79 12.29
CA GLY A 121 -3.52 -9.40 12.05
C GLY A 121 -4.29 -8.40 12.92
N ILE A 122 -5.62 -8.53 12.96
CA ILE A 122 -6.49 -7.67 13.79
C ILE A 122 -6.19 -7.86 15.29
N GLU A 123 -6.04 -9.11 15.72
CA GLU A 123 -5.70 -9.43 17.12
C GLU A 123 -4.34 -8.86 17.51
N LEU A 124 -3.35 -8.94 16.62
CA LEU A 124 -2.03 -8.33 16.81
C LEU A 124 -2.15 -6.82 16.97
N LEU A 125 -2.87 -6.14 16.06
CA LEU A 125 -3.10 -4.69 16.13
C LEU A 125 -3.77 -4.27 17.44
N LEU A 126 -4.89 -4.88 17.80
CA LEU A 126 -5.63 -4.54 19.02
C LEU A 126 -4.82 -4.83 20.28
N SER A 127 -4.09 -5.95 20.31
CA SER A 127 -3.14 -6.26 21.40
C SER A 127 -2.03 -5.21 21.50
N ALA A 128 -1.44 -4.81 20.37
CA ALA A 128 -0.40 -3.79 20.34
C ALA A 128 -0.92 -2.46 20.91
N LEU A 129 -2.09 -2.00 20.46
CA LEU A 129 -2.70 -0.74 20.95
C LEU A 129 -2.97 -0.75 22.45
N ARG A 130 -3.49 -1.85 23.01
CA ARG A 130 -3.72 -1.99 24.45
C ARG A 130 -2.43 -1.93 25.27
N LYS A 131 -1.34 -2.47 24.72
CA LYS A 131 -0.02 -2.51 25.38
C LYS A 131 0.79 -1.22 25.20
N CYS A 132 0.41 -0.35 24.26
CA CYS A 132 1.09 0.91 24.06
C CYS A 132 0.74 1.90 25.19
N HIS A 133 1.76 2.37 25.91
CA HIS A 133 1.62 3.42 26.92
C HIS A 133 1.26 4.77 26.30
N ARG A 134 1.66 5.00 25.05
CA ARG A 134 1.36 6.19 24.26
C ARG A 134 0.58 5.82 23.01
N PRO A 135 -0.23 6.73 22.45
CA PRO A 135 -0.91 6.46 21.19
C PRO A 135 0.07 6.08 20.07
N ALA A 136 -0.27 5.04 19.32
CA ALA A 136 0.50 4.49 18.21
C ALA A 136 0.24 5.25 16.90
N VAL A 137 1.18 5.11 15.98
CA VAL A 137 1.02 5.49 14.57
C VAL A 137 0.75 4.22 13.77
N LEU A 138 -0.25 4.28 12.90
CA LEU A 138 -0.61 3.21 11.99
C LEU A 138 -0.26 3.61 10.56
N PHE A 139 0.21 2.65 9.78
CA PHE A 139 0.38 2.77 8.33
C PHE A 139 -0.39 1.66 7.64
N THR A 140 -0.97 1.97 6.49
CA THR A 140 -1.59 0.99 5.61
C THR A 140 -1.14 1.27 4.18
N THR A 141 -0.40 0.32 3.61
CA THR A 141 0.09 0.31 2.22
C THR A 141 -0.60 -0.74 1.36
N GLY A 142 -1.73 -1.29 1.83
CA GLY A 142 -2.56 -2.27 1.12
C GLY A 142 -4.05 -1.92 1.20
N SER A 143 -4.90 -2.93 1.32
CA SER A 143 -6.36 -2.86 1.22
C SER A 143 -7.10 -2.14 2.35
N CYS A 144 -6.41 -1.68 3.41
CA CYS A 144 -7.00 -1.07 4.60
C CYS A 144 -7.92 -1.99 5.45
N ARG A 145 -8.23 -3.22 5.01
CA ARG A 145 -9.30 -4.07 5.59
C ARG A 145 -9.09 -4.41 7.06
N ASP A 146 -7.86 -4.73 7.45
CA ASP A 146 -7.55 -5.10 8.85
C ASP A 146 -7.75 -3.91 9.79
N VAL A 147 -7.31 -2.72 9.39
CA VAL A 147 -7.43 -1.49 10.18
C VAL A 147 -8.90 -1.06 10.28
N ALA A 148 -9.64 -1.11 9.18
CA ALA A 148 -11.07 -0.79 9.15
C ALA A 148 -11.88 -1.77 10.01
N ALA A 149 -11.60 -3.08 9.93
CA ALA A 149 -12.24 -4.08 10.78
C ALA A 149 -11.89 -3.92 12.26
N ALA A 150 -10.64 -3.62 12.60
CA ALA A 150 -10.23 -3.31 13.97
C ALA A 150 -10.98 -2.09 14.53
N PHE A 151 -11.16 -1.05 13.71
CA PHE A 151 -11.98 0.11 14.06
C PHE A 151 -13.44 -0.26 14.28
N ASN A 152 -14.02 -1.11 13.43
CA ASN A 152 -15.39 -1.57 13.58
C ASN A 152 -15.60 -2.44 14.84
N ARG A 153 -14.57 -3.15 15.31
CA ARG A 153 -14.63 -3.95 16.54
C ARG A 153 -14.51 -3.10 17.80
N GLU A 154 -13.52 -2.22 17.86
CA GLU A 154 -13.18 -1.47 19.06
C GLU A 154 -12.92 0.01 18.73
N PRO A 155 -13.96 0.77 18.33
CA PRO A 155 -13.80 2.15 17.87
C PRO A 155 -13.26 3.07 18.96
N ASP A 156 -13.63 2.86 20.22
CA ASP A 156 -13.18 3.68 21.34
C ASP A 156 -11.68 3.47 21.62
N LEU A 157 -11.22 2.21 21.62
CA LEU A 157 -9.80 1.89 21.76
C LEU A 157 -8.98 2.52 20.62
N MET A 158 -9.46 2.40 19.38
CA MET A 158 -8.77 2.95 18.21
C MET A 158 -8.68 4.49 18.29
N LYS A 159 -9.77 5.17 18.67
CA LYS A 159 -9.78 6.64 18.84
C LYS A 159 -8.88 7.11 19.99
N GLU A 160 -8.80 6.34 21.06
CA GLU A 160 -7.92 6.66 22.20
C GLU A 160 -6.44 6.41 21.86
N LYS A 161 -6.14 5.29 21.19
CA LYS A 161 -4.77 4.77 21.04
C LYS A 161 -4.14 5.05 19.69
N VAL A 162 -4.81 5.65 18.72
CA VAL A 162 -4.22 6.01 17.43
C VAL A 162 -4.04 7.52 17.33
N ARG A 163 -2.79 8.00 17.27
CA ARG A 163 -2.48 9.43 17.07
C ARG A 163 -2.37 9.84 15.61
N ALA A 164 -2.08 8.90 14.71
CA ALA A 164 -1.99 9.12 13.28
C ALA A 164 -2.22 7.82 12.53
N LEU A 165 -2.95 7.90 11.42
CA LEU A 165 -3.19 6.81 10.48
C LEU A 165 -2.81 7.28 9.08
N TYR A 166 -1.70 6.76 8.55
CA TYR A 166 -1.25 7.02 7.18
C TYR A 166 -1.86 6.00 6.23
N VAL A 167 -2.58 6.49 5.21
CA VAL A 167 -3.27 5.68 4.22
C VAL A 167 -2.63 5.93 2.85
N ASN A 168 -1.75 5.01 2.43
CA ASN A 168 -1.10 5.01 1.13
C ASN A 168 -1.98 4.29 0.11
N ALA A 169 -3.03 4.99 -0.31
CA ALA A 169 -4.01 4.52 -1.28
C ALA A 169 -4.74 5.71 -1.91
N GLY A 170 -5.32 5.48 -3.07
CA GLY A 170 -6.19 6.46 -3.74
C GLY A 170 -5.47 7.40 -4.69
N ASN A 171 -6.27 8.16 -5.42
CA ASN A 171 -5.83 9.26 -6.26
C ASN A 171 -6.11 10.58 -5.53
N GLY A 172 -5.34 11.63 -5.77
CA GLY A 172 -5.50 12.94 -5.14
C GLY A 172 -6.93 13.51 -5.21
N PRO A 173 -7.21 14.61 -4.49
CA PRO A 173 -8.56 15.15 -4.25
C PRO A 173 -9.45 15.37 -5.47
N GLN A 174 -8.87 15.47 -6.66
CA GLN A 174 -9.56 15.72 -7.93
C GLN A 174 -9.78 14.45 -8.76
N GLY A 175 -9.12 13.34 -8.41
CA GLY A 175 -9.14 12.09 -9.16
C GLY A 175 -10.25 11.13 -8.73
N PRO A 176 -10.75 10.29 -9.67
CA PRO A 176 -11.57 9.12 -9.31
C PRO A 176 -10.75 8.16 -8.44
N GLN A 177 -11.36 7.48 -7.47
CA GLN A 177 -10.62 6.60 -6.55
C GLN A 177 -10.47 5.18 -7.12
N TRP A 178 -9.71 5.05 -8.21
CA TRP A 178 -9.44 3.77 -8.90
C TRP A 178 -8.03 3.21 -8.65
N GLU A 179 -7.32 3.77 -7.69
CA GLU A 179 -5.99 3.29 -7.35
C GLU A 179 -6.04 1.82 -6.85
N TYR A 180 -4.94 1.08 -7.05
CA TYR A 180 -4.87 -0.37 -6.82
C TYR A 180 -5.28 -0.77 -5.40
N ASN A 181 -4.73 -0.10 -4.37
CA ASN A 181 -5.02 -0.40 -2.98
C ASN A 181 -6.48 -0.11 -2.61
N VAL A 182 -7.09 0.92 -3.21
CA VAL A 182 -8.54 1.17 -3.08
C VAL A 182 -9.36 0.01 -3.62
N GLN A 183 -8.99 -0.54 -4.78
CA GLN A 183 -9.73 -1.65 -5.40
C GLN A 183 -9.60 -2.97 -4.65
N LEU A 184 -8.59 -3.14 -3.79
CA LEU A 184 -8.46 -4.34 -2.96
C LEU A 184 -9.59 -4.45 -1.91
N ASP A 185 -10.09 -3.31 -1.40
CA ASP A 185 -11.27 -3.23 -0.54
C ASP A 185 -11.79 -1.78 -0.43
N GLU A 186 -12.70 -1.41 -1.34
CA GLU A 186 -13.28 -0.05 -1.36
C GLU A 186 -14.00 0.28 -0.06
N GLU A 187 -14.73 -0.68 0.51
CA GLU A 187 -15.50 -0.46 1.73
C GLU A 187 -14.58 -0.17 2.92
N ALA A 188 -13.44 -0.88 3.02
CA ALA A 188 -12.43 -0.57 4.02
C ALA A 188 -11.80 0.81 3.82
N TYR A 189 -11.40 1.15 2.58
CA TYR A 189 -10.80 2.45 2.26
C TYR A 189 -11.72 3.62 2.65
N PHE A 190 -12.98 3.62 2.20
CA PHE A 190 -13.93 4.68 2.54
C PHE A 190 -14.28 4.69 4.03
N ARG A 191 -14.33 3.51 4.67
CA ARG A 191 -14.62 3.43 6.10
C ARG A 191 -13.60 4.21 6.95
N LEU A 192 -12.34 4.26 6.53
CA LEU A 192 -11.31 5.02 7.24
C LEU A 192 -11.56 6.53 7.21
N PHE A 193 -12.09 7.10 6.13
CA PHE A 193 -12.45 8.53 6.06
C PHE A 193 -13.63 8.88 6.97
N ASP A 194 -14.53 7.93 7.22
CA ASP A 194 -15.68 8.08 8.12
C ASP A 194 -15.38 7.68 9.58
N SER A 195 -14.16 7.24 9.88
CA SER A 195 -13.79 6.73 11.21
C SER A 195 -13.64 7.83 12.26
N GLY A 196 -13.27 9.04 11.84
CA GLY A 196 -12.87 10.13 12.72
C GLY A 196 -11.49 9.91 13.38
N LEU A 197 -10.71 8.93 12.92
CA LEU A 197 -9.31 8.80 13.30
C LEU A 197 -8.47 9.94 12.70
N PRO A 198 -7.31 10.31 13.31
CA PRO A 198 -6.41 11.31 12.74
C PRO A 198 -5.75 10.82 11.44
N LEU A 199 -6.47 10.96 10.32
CA LEU A 199 -6.10 10.40 9.01
C LEU A 199 -5.13 11.32 8.24
N TYR A 200 -4.03 10.73 7.78
CA TYR A 200 -3.10 11.29 6.81
C TYR A 200 -3.30 10.52 5.50
N TRP A 201 -3.91 11.17 4.53
CA TRP A 201 -4.17 10.61 3.22
C TRP A 201 -2.95 10.82 2.33
N CYS A 202 -2.45 9.73 1.77
CA CYS A 202 -1.24 9.67 0.99
C CYS A 202 -1.57 9.08 -0.39
N PRO A 203 -2.18 9.87 -1.30
CA PRO A 203 -2.61 9.37 -2.60
C PRO A 203 -1.41 8.84 -3.39
N CYS A 204 -1.52 7.64 -3.96
CA CYS A 204 -0.43 7.08 -4.76
C CYS A 204 -0.27 7.83 -6.09
N TRP A 205 -1.37 8.38 -6.63
CA TRP A 205 -1.38 9.17 -7.86
C TRP A 205 -2.13 10.49 -7.68
N SER A 206 -1.94 11.46 -8.58
CA SER A 206 -2.71 12.71 -8.53
C SER A 206 -4.14 12.50 -9.04
N ASP A 207 -4.29 12.09 -10.30
CA ASP A 207 -5.61 12.06 -10.94
C ASP A 207 -5.91 10.68 -11.51
N GLU A 208 -5.00 10.14 -12.32
CA GLU A 208 -5.14 8.84 -12.99
C GLU A 208 -4.05 7.85 -12.53
N PRO A 209 -4.40 6.59 -12.20
CA PRO A 209 -3.42 5.57 -11.86
C PRO A 209 -2.47 5.27 -13.02
N GLY A 210 -1.18 5.13 -12.72
CA GLY A 210 -0.18 4.74 -13.70
C GLY A 210 0.26 5.86 -14.66
N ASN A 211 0.03 7.13 -14.30
CA ASN A 211 0.45 8.29 -15.08
C ASN A 211 1.55 9.12 -14.37
N PRO A 212 2.83 8.71 -14.43
CA PRO A 212 3.96 9.45 -13.84
C PRO A 212 4.10 10.89 -14.34
N GLU A 213 3.75 11.18 -15.59
CA GLU A 213 3.92 12.52 -16.20
C GLU A 213 3.00 13.58 -15.58
N ALA A 214 1.90 13.13 -14.97
CA ALA A 214 1.01 13.97 -14.19
C ALA A 214 1.58 14.36 -12.80
N ILE A 215 2.72 13.79 -12.39
CA ILE A 215 3.28 13.96 -11.04
C ILE A 215 4.71 14.47 -11.08
N LEU A 216 5.59 13.85 -11.87
CA LEU A 216 7.02 14.16 -11.86
C LEU A 216 7.26 15.60 -12.31
N GLY A 217 7.99 16.37 -11.48
CA GLY A 217 8.26 17.79 -11.70
C GLY A 217 7.05 18.71 -11.47
N ARG A 218 6.02 18.25 -10.75
CA ARG A 218 4.79 19.03 -10.50
C ARG A 218 4.45 19.08 -9.02
N LYS A 219 3.78 20.17 -8.62
CA LYS A 219 3.22 20.36 -7.28
C LYS A 219 1.79 19.86 -7.25
N VAL A 220 1.62 18.60 -6.86
CA VAL A 220 0.34 17.86 -6.92
C VAL A 220 0.12 17.06 -5.65
N TYR A 221 -1.11 16.55 -5.47
CA TYR A 221 -1.47 15.70 -4.35
C TYR A 221 -1.20 14.24 -4.67
N ALA A 222 0.04 13.81 -4.52
CA ALA A 222 0.46 12.42 -4.71
C ALA A 222 1.76 12.15 -3.95
N THR A 223 2.07 10.88 -3.68
CA THR A 223 3.35 10.48 -3.07
C THR A 223 4.34 9.87 -4.05
N TYR A 224 3.92 9.57 -5.28
CA TYR A 224 4.74 8.89 -6.29
C TYR A 224 6.05 9.62 -6.59
N TYR A 225 7.15 8.88 -6.56
CA TYR A 225 8.42 9.29 -7.15
C TYR A 225 9.17 8.09 -7.72
N VAL A 226 10.33 8.35 -8.32
CA VAL A 226 11.19 7.32 -8.92
C VAL A 226 12.58 7.38 -8.31
N ALA A 227 13.13 6.22 -7.95
CA ALA A 227 14.52 6.07 -7.52
C ALA A 227 15.32 5.20 -8.50
N ASP A 228 16.63 5.45 -8.62
CA ASP A 228 17.55 4.55 -9.30
C ASP A 228 17.97 3.42 -8.35
N GLN A 229 17.68 2.17 -8.74
CA GLN A 229 17.96 1.02 -7.87
C GLN A 229 19.45 0.80 -7.64
N ALA A 230 20.29 1.03 -8.64
CA ALA A 230 21.72 0.83 -8.49
C ALA A 230 22.31 1.86 -7.53
N GLN A 231 21.81 3.10 -7.54
CA GLN A 231 22.21 4.13 -6.59
C GLN A 231 21.75 3.83 -5.16
N VAL A 232 20.46 3.52 -4.96
CA VAL A 232 19.91 3.27 -3.62
C VAL A 232 20.45 1.97 -3.04
N VAL A 233 20.33 0.85 -3.77
CA VAL A 233 20.78 -0.47 -3.29
C VAL A 233 22.31 -0.53 -3.24
N GLY A 234 23.00 0.09 -4.19
CA GLY A 234 24.46 0.15 -4.19
C GLY A 234 25.05 0.89 -2.98
N ALA A 235 24.33 1.85 -2.39
CA ALA A 235 24.78 2.54 -1.18
C ALA A 235 24.66 1.68 0.10
N CYS A 236 23.88 0.60 0.07
CA CYS A 236 23.58 -0.23 1.23
C CYS A 236 24.75 -1.15 1.63
N SER A 237 24.72 -1.68 2.85
CA SER A 237 25.65 -2.74 3.31
C SER A 237 25.48 -4.05 2.52
N PRO A 238 26.48 -4.95 2.48
CA PRO A 238 26.39 -6.21 1.72
C PRO A 238 25.14 -7.05 2.02
N ARG A 239 24.75 -7.17 3.30
CA ARG A 239 23.55 -7.91 3.70
C ARG A 239 22.26 -7.26 3.20
N VAL A 240 22.17 -5.94 3.26
CA VAL A 240 21.00 -5.19 2.76
C VAL A 240 20.92 -5.25 1.23
N ARG A 241 22.06 -5.21 0.53
CA ARG A 241 22.11 -5.48 -0.93
C ARG A 241 21.54 -6.87 -1.23
N ASN A 242 21.96 -7.89 -0.49
CA ASN A 242 21.49 -9.25 -0.69
C ASN A 242 20.01 -9.43 -0.36
N TYR A 243 19.48 -8.69 0.62
CA TYR A 243 18.03 -8.60 0.85
C TYR A 243 17.31 -8.09 -0.42
N PHE A 244 17.72 -6.96 -0.99
CA PHE A 244 17.08 -6.43 -2.19
C PHE A 244 17.23 -7.37 -3.39
N VAL A 245 18.40 -7.97 -3.59
CA VAL A 245 18.62 -8.97 -4.66
C VAL A 245 17.70 -10.17 -4.48
N TYR A 246 17.59 -10.72 -3.26
CA TYR A 246 16.71 -11.84 -2.95
C TYR A 246 15.27 -11.55 -3.38
N CYS A 247 14.76 -10.40 -2.96
CA CYS A 247 13.37 -10.00 -3.17
C CYS A 247 13.11 -9.69 -4.64
N LEU A 248 13.97 -8.88 -5.28
CA LEU A 248 13.80 -8.43 -6.68
C LEU A 248 13.96 -9.56 -7.68
N THR A 249 14.80 -10.55 -7.40
CA THR A 249 14.95 -11.75 -8.24
C THR A 249 13.89 -12.81 -7.94
N ARG A 250 12.99 -12.58 -6.97
CA ARG A 250 11.98 -13.54 -6.52
C ARG A 250 12.62 -14.89 -6.16
N SER A 251 13.77 -14.83 -5.50
CA SER A 251 14.58 -16.01 -5.23
C SER A 251 13.83 -17.03 -4.36
N GLY A 252 13.93 -18.31 -4.73
CA GLY A 252 13.45 -19.45 -3.94
C GLY A 252 14.50 -20.04 -3.00
N ALA A 253 15.67 -19.40 -2.88
CA ALA A 253 16.70 -19.83 -1.95
C ALA A 253 16.26 -19.67 -0.49
N ASP A 254 16.99 -20.31 0.44
CA ASP A 254 16.79 -20.05 1.86
C ASP A 254 17.04 -18.57 2.16
N PRO A 255 16.06 -17.83 2.70
CA PRO A 255 16.14 -16.38 2.81
C PRO A 255 17.26 -15.93 3.76
N LEU A 256 17.46 -16.62 4.87
CA LEU A 256 18.45 -16.19 5.86
C LEU A 256 19.87 -16.50 5.41
N ALA A 257 20.10 -17.67 4.79
CA ALA A 257 21.38 -18.01 4.20
C ALA A 257 21.72 -17.10 3.01
N PHE A 258 20.72 -16.63 2.24
CA PHE A 258 20.96 -15.75 1.09
C PHE A 258 21.63 -14.44 1.50
N LEU A 259 21.35 -13.91 2.69
CA LEU A 259 21.98 -12.68 3.19
C LEU A 259 23.51 -12.76 3.22
N ASP A 260 24.06 -13.95 3.48
CA ASP A 260 25.49 -14.20 3.61
C ASP A 260 26.07 -14.98 2.42
N SER A 261 25.33 -15.07 1.30
CA SER A 261 25.69 -15.90 0.14
C SER A 261 26.78 -15.32 -0.79
N GLY A 262 27.43 -14.22 -0.39
CA GLY A 262 28.45 -13.53 -1.17
C GLY A 262 27.89 -12.37 -2.00
N GLU A 263 28.66 -11.94 -3.01
CA GLU A 263 28.30 -10.82 -3.88
C GLU A 263 27.37 -11.26 -5.01
N HIS A 264 26.38 -10.42 -5.31
CA HIS A 264 25.45 -10.59 -6.42
C HIS A 264 25.40 -9.33 -7.28
N PRO A 265 25.02 -9.41 -8.57
CA PRO A 265 24.79 -8.24 -9.40
C PRO A 265 23.75 -7.30 -8.79
N LEU A 266 24.06 -6.01 -8.74
CA LEU A 266 23.13 -5.01 -8.23
C LEU A 266 21.90 -4.90 -9.16
N PRO A 267 20.70 -4.71 -8.59
CA PRO A 267 19.54 -4.36 -9.39
C PRO A 267 19.76 -2.99 -10.06
N THR A 268 19.34 -2.87 -11.31
CA THR A 268 19.53 -1.66 -12.12
C THR A 268 18.19 -1.10 -12.60
N GLY A 269 18.19 0.16 -13.05
CA GLY A 269 17.03 0.82 -13.62
C GLY A 269 16.15 1.51 -12.58
N LYS A 270 15.11 2.18 -13.11
CA LYS A 270 14.16 2.98 -12.34
C LYS A 270 13.23 2.10 -11.49
N ARG A 271 12.92 2.56 -10.28
CA ARG A 271 11.95 1.98 -9.36
C ARG A 271 10.93 3.02 -8.96
N ASN A 272 9.65 2.69 -9.14
CA ASN A 272 8.55 3.49 -8.64
C ASN A 272 8.43 3.33 -7.12
N MET A 273 8.12 4.42 -6.42
CA MET A 273 8.09 4.50 -4.96
C MET A 273 6.89 5.34 -4.50
N TRP A 274 6.27 4.98 -3.38
CA TRP A 274 5.07 5.66 -2.88
C TRP A 274 5.05 5.99 -1.38
N CYS A 275 5.68 5.21 -0.50
CA CYS A 275 5.40 5.34 0.95
C CYS A 275 6.55 5.94 1.76
N THR A 276 7.79 5.83 1.30
CA THR A 276 8.98 6.19 2.10
C THR A 276 8.96 7.60 2.69
N ALA A 277 8.39 8.58 1.96
CA ALA A 277 8.21 9.96 2.43
C ALA A 277 7.42 10.04 3.75
N VAL A 278 6.36 9.25 3.87
CA VAL A 278 5.43 9.31 5.00
C VAL A 278 6.06 8.74 6.27
N PHE A 279 6.98 7.79 6.14
CA PHE A 279 7.77 7.27 7.26
C PHE A 279 8.71 8.34 7.81
N LEU A 280 9.36 9.12 6.94
CA LEU A 280 10.23 10.25 7.37
C LEU A 280 9.42 11.28 8.17
N HIS A 281 8.26 11.66 7.66
CA HIS A 281 7.36 12.59 8.35
C HIS A 281 6.91 12.03 9.70
N ALA A 282 6.47 10.78 9.76
CA ALA A 282 6.02 10.15 11.01
C ALA A 282 7.13 10.01 12.05
N ALA A 283 8.38 9.83 11.62
CA ALA A 283 9.57 9.83 12.48
C ALA A 283 9.93 11.23 13.00
N GLY A 284 9.28 12.29 12.52
CA GLY A 284 9.62 13.67 12.85
C GLY A 284 10.92 14.14 12.20
N ARG A 285 11.39 13.45 11.14
CA ARG A 285 12.57 13.85 10.39
C ARG A 285 12.21 14.93 9.37
N GLU A 286 13.14 15.84 9.18
CA GLU A 286 13.10 16.85 8.13
C GLU A 286 14.23 16.57 7.13
N ILE A 287 14.08 17.09 5.91
CA ILE A 287 15.04 16.85 4.84
C ILE A 287 15.96 18.07 4.70
N TYR A 288 17.26 17.83 4.63
CA TYR A 288 18.28 18.85 4.52
C TYR A 288 19.21 18.53 3.36
N GLU A 289 19.64 19.55 2.63
CA GLU A 289 20.69 19.40 1.62
C GLU A 289 22.06 19.43 2.32
N ARG A 290 22.80 18.33 2.27
CA ARG A 290 24.16 18.22 2.83
C ARG A 290 25.22 18.73 1.86
N ASP A 291 25.04 18.47 0.58
CA ASP A 291 25.87 18.91 -0.54
C ASP A 291 24.98 19.07 -1.78
N PRO A 292 25.40 19.77 -2.84
CA PRO A 292 24.56 19.96 -4.03
C PRO A 292 23.93 18.64 -4.51
N GLN A 293 22.60 18.55 -4.49
CA GLN A 293 21.81 17.36 -4.85
C GLN A 293 21.94 16.12 -3.92
N ASP A 294 22.60 16.27 -2.78
CA ASP A 294 22.73 15.24 -1.76
C ASP A 294 21.89 15.59 -0.54
N PHE A 295 20.78 14.87 -0.36
CA PHE A 295 19.78 15.15 0.66
C PHE A 295 19.77 14.07 1.73
N VAL A 296 19.62 14.48 2.98
CA VAL A 296 19.55 13.61 4.15
C VAL A 296 18.27 13.90 4.94
N ALA A 297 17.61 12.87 5.45
CA ALA A 297 16.49 13.01 6.37
C ALA A 297 16.97 12.80 7.81
N LEU A 298 16.91 13.86 8.62
CA LEU A 298 17.45 13.88 9.98
C LEU A 298 16.44 14.47 10.97
N PRO A 299 16.50 14.06 12.25
CA PRO A 299 15.86 14.83 13.31
C PRO A 299 16.38 16.28 13.34
N PRO A 300 15.53 17.29 13.57
CA PRO A 300 15.94 18.70 13.54
C PRO A 300 17.10 19.02 14.50
N GLU A 301 17.14 18.39 15.67
CA GLU A 301 18.23 18.55 16.63
C GLU A 301 19.55 17.94 16.14
N GLN A 302 19.51 16.89 15.32
CA GLN A 302 20.70 16.35 14.69
C GLN A 302 21.18 17.27 13.57
N ALA A 303 20.28 17.73 12.70
CA ALA A 303 20.61 18.71 11.67
C ALA A 303 21.20 20.01 12.26
N ALA A 304 20.73 20.42 13.44
CA ALA A 304 21.31 21.52 14.22
C ALA A 304 22.77 21.28 14.58
N ARG A 305 23.09 20.10 15.12
CA ARG A 305 24.46 19.71 15.49
C ARG A 305 25.37 19.61 14.27
N GLU A 306 24.81 19.24 13.12
CA GLU A 306 25.53 19.14 11.85
C GLU A 306 25.61 20.48 11.07
N GLY A 307 25.03 21.56 11.59
CA GLY A 307 25.07 22.88 10.95
C GLY A 307 24.20 23.01 9.70
N LEU A 308 23.20 22.14 9.53
CA LEU A 308 22.36 22.05 8.33
C LEU A 308 21.06 22.88 8.41
N GLN A 309 20.79 23.59 9.51
CA GLN A 309 19.50 24.29 9.73
C GLN A 309 19.12 25.25 8.60
N GLY A 310 20.09 25.94 8.01
CA GLY A 310 19.87 26.87 6.90
C GLY A 310 19.68 26.20 5.53
N ARG A 311 19.71 24.87 5.47
CA ARG A 311 19.67 24.06 4.23
C ARG A 311 18.48 23.10 4.18
N LYS A 312 17.43 23.41 4.94
CA LYS A 312 16.19 22.62 4.96
C LYS A 312 15.51 22.67 3.58
N ALA A 313 15.20 21.50 3.03
CA ALA A 313 14.31 21.33 1.89
C ALA A 313 12.90 20.98 2.39
N THR A 314 11.86 21.52 1.75
CA THR A 314 10.46 21.21 2.07
C THR A 314 9.80 20.63 0.81
N PRO A 315 10.09 19.35 0.48
CA PRO A 315 9.63 18.77 -0.77
C PRO A 315 8.15 18.41 -0.79
N TYR A 316 7.53 18.33 0.39
CA TYR A 316 6.11 18.08 0.57
C TYR A 316 5.60 18.67 1.88
N GLU A 317 4.27 18.75 2.00
CA GLU A 317 3.55 19.11 3.21
C GLU A 317 2.25 18.28 3.35
N PHE A 318 1.57 18.42 4.49
CA PHE A 318 0.24 17.85 4.70
C PHE A 318 -0.79 18.97 4.90
N VAL A 319 -1.75 19.06 3.97
CA VAL A 319 -2.77 20.11 3.94
C VAL A 319 -4.08 19.61 4.57
N PRO A 320 -4.76 20.37 5.45
CA PRO A 320 -6.06 19.99 5.98
C PRO A 320 -7.08 19.74 4.86
N LEU A 321 -7.85 18.65 4.99
CA LEU A 321 -8.84 18.24 4.00
C LEU A 321 -10.10 17.75 4.71
N ARG A 322 -11.26 18.06 4.11
CA ARG A 322 -12.48 17.28 4.34
C ARG A 322 -12.78 16.42 3.13
N ALA A 323 -12.78 15.11 3.30
CA ALA A 323 -13.12 14.15 2.26
C ALA A 323 -14.34 13.32 2.69
N THR A 324 -15.35 13.22 1.83
CA THR A 324 -16.56 12.44 2.06
C THR A 324 -16.84 11.53 0.88
N ARG A 325 -17.22 10.28 1.16
CA ARG A 325 -17.66 9.34 0.13
C ARG A 325 -18.83 9.95 -0.65
N ARG A 326 -18.71 9.96 -1.98
CA ARG A 326 -19.79 10.29 -2.89
C ARG A 326 -20.19 9.02 -3.62
N ASP A 327 -21.44 8.60 -3.41
CA ASP A 327 -22.00 7.48 -4.15
C ASP A 327 -22.01 7.81 -5.63
N ALA A 328 -21.48 6.89 -6.42
CA ALA A 328 -21.34 7.09 -7.84
C ALA A 328 -22.70 6.83 -8.52
N SER A 329 -23.14 7.75 -9.40
CA SER A 329 -24.33 7.54 -10.21
C SER A 329 -24.04 6.48 -11.28
N ALA A 330 -24.93 5.49 -11.44
CA ALA A 330 -24.78 4.47 -12.46
C ALA A 330 -24.70 5.11 -13.87
N PRO A 331 -23.71 4.76 -14.69
CA PRO A 331 -23.64 5.26 -16.06
C PRO A 331 -24.80 4.72 -16.89
N GLU A 332 -25.44 5.58 -17.68
CA GLU A 332 -26.44 5.17 -18.68
C GLU A 332 -25.77 4.27 -19.73
N THR A 333 -26.27 3.05 -19.90
CA THR A 333 -25.76 2.10 -20.89
C THR A 333 -26.34 2.47 -22.27
N GLN A 334 -25.48 2.81 -23.24
CA GLN A 334 -25.92 2.99 -24.63
C GLN A 334 -25.90 1.66 -25.38
N ALA A 335 -27.02 1.32 -26.02
CA ALA A 335 -27.12 0.19 -26.92
C ALA A 335 -26.53 0.55 -28.30
N ALA A 336 -25.73 -0.34 -28.88
CA ALA A 336 -25.30 -0.25 -30.26
C ALA A 336 -25.95 -1.38 -31.09
N THR A 337 -26.44 -1.04 -32.29
CA THR A 337 -27.19 -1.94 -33.17
C THR A 337 -26.40 -2.30 -34.43
N SER A 338 -26.41 -3.57 -34.82
CA SER A 338 -26.11 -4.00 -36.19
C SER A 338 -26.91 -5.26 -36.54
N GLY A 339 -27.63 -5.25 -37.67
CA GLY A 339 -28.24 -6.48 -38.22
C GLY A 339 -29.39 -7.10 -37.41
N GLY A 340 -30.05 -6.34 -36.53
CA GLY A 340 -31.14 -6.84 -35.67
C GLY A 340 -30.67 -7.51 -34.37
N TRP A 341 -29.37 -7.79 -34.25
CA TRP A 341 -28.75 -8.21 -33.00
C TRP A 341 -28.24 -7.00 -32.23
N THR A 342 -28.27 -7.09 -30.91
CA THR A 342 -27.73 -6.07 -30.00
C THR A 342 -26.89 -6.72 -28.93
N ALA A 343 -25.78 -6.11 -28.56
CA ALA A 343 -24.99 -6.49 -27.39
C ALA A 343 -25.06 -5.35 -26.38
N VAL A 344 -25.47 -5.66 -25.15
CA VAL A 344 -25.56 -4.69 -24.05
C VAL A 344 -24.76 -5.21 -22.87
N TYR A 345 -23.84 -4.38 -22.38
CA TYR A 345 -23.12 -4.70 -21.15
C TYR A 345 -24.08 -4.71 -19.95
N GLY A 346 -24.11 -5.82 -19.22
CA GLY A 346 -25.00 -6.07 -18.09
C GLY A 346 -24.38 -5.81 -16.71
N GLY A 347 -23.12 -5.34 -16.65
CA GLY A 347 -22.39 -5.14 -15.39
C GLY A 347 -21.51 -6.33 -15.01
N ARG A 348 -20.87 -6.23 -13.83
CA ARG A 348 -20.15 -7.36 -13.21
C ARG A 348 -21.10 -8.12 -12.29
N CYS A 349 -21.21 -9.43 -12.47
CA CYS A 349 -22.19 -10.26 -11.79
C CYS A 349 -21.55 -11.51 -11.17
N GLU A 350 -22.25 -12.64 -11.19
CA GLU A 350 -21.75 -13.92 -10.69
C GLU A 350 -20.46 -14.36 -11.40
N ASP A 351 -19.73 -15.26 -10.75
CA ASP A 351 -18.52 -15.89 -11.26
C ASP A 351 -18.92 -17.15 -12.05
N HIS A 352 -18.68 -17.13 -13.36
CA HIS A 352 -19.04 -18.16 -14.32
C HIS A 352 -17.81 -18.70 -15.07
N VAL A 353 -16.77 -17.88 -15.25
CA VAL A 353 -15.63 -18.21 -16.11
C VAL A 353 -14.30 -17.68 -15.59
N GLY A 354 -13.31 -18.56 -15.56
CA GLY A 354 -11.96 -18.22 -15.16
C GLY A 354 -11.10 -17.74 -16.32
N ASN A 355 -10.00 -17.08 -15.99
CA ASN A 355 -9.08 -16.56 -17.01
C ASN A 355 -8.53 -17.62 -17.98
N ARG A 356 -8.36 -18.88 -17.56
CA ARG A 356 -7.77 -19.94 -18.41
C ARG A 356 -8.62 -21.19 -18.57
N GLN A 357 -9.73 -21.29 -17.84
CA GLN A 357 -10.58 -22.48 -17.83
C GLN A 357 -12.04 -22.06 -17.99
N ALA A 358 -12.85 -22.90 -18.63
CA ALA A 358 -14.28 -22.66 -18.84
C ALA A 358 -15.08 -23.03 -17.57
N GLY A 359 -14.79 -22.36 -16.46
CA GLY A 359 -15.47 -22.51 -15.18
C GLY A 359 -14.99 -21.48 -14.16
N PRO A 360 -15.73 -21.26 -13.07
CA PRO A 360 -15.52 -20.14 -12.13
C PRO A 360 -14.13 -20.10 -11.49
N ASP A 361 -13.59 -18.90 -11.24
CA ASP A 361 -12.25 -18.67 -10.65
C ASP A 361 -12.22 -17.88 -9.33
N GLY A 362 -13.39 -17.64 -8.75
CA GLY A 362 -13.61 -16.86 -7.54
C GLY A 362 -13.80 -15.37 -7.78
N LYS A 363 -13.80 -14.90 -9.05
CA LYS A 363 -13.95 -13.47 -9.39
C LYS A 363 -15.22 -13.20 -10.16
N ARG A 364 -15.85 -12.06 -9.87
CA ARG A 364 -17.05 -11.61 -10.60
C ARG A 364 -16.72 -11.31 -12.07
N ASP A 365 -17.52 -11.88 -12.97
CA ASP A 365 -17.37 -11.71 -14.42
C ASP A 365 -18.20 -10.56 -14.97
N CYS A 366 -17.76 -10.03 -16.11
CA CYS A 366 -18.54 -9.14 -16.94
C CYS A 366 -19.58 -9.91 -17.72
N LEU A 367 -20.84 -9.49 -17.61
CA LEU A 367 -21.94 -10.00 -18.44
C LEU A 367 -22.16 -9.09 -19.64
N VAL A 368 -22.30 -9.69 -20.81
CA VAL A 368 -22.83 -9.04 -22.01
C VAL A 368 -24.03 -9.83 -22.49
N ARG A 369 -25.14 -9.13 -22.64
CA ARG A 369 -26.41 -9.68 -23.05
C ARG A 369 -26.62 -9.44 -24.54
N LEU A 370 -26.74 -10.51 -25.30
CA LEU A 370 -27.07 -10.47 -26.71
C LEU A 370 -28.58 -10.68 -26.89
N SER A 371 -29.24 -9.73 -27.54
CA SER A 371 -30.69 -9.80 -27.83
C SER A 371 -30.93 -9.75 -29.33
N GLY A 372 -32.04 -10.34 -29.79
CA GLY A 372 -32.36 -10.47 -31.21
C GLY A 372 -31.69 -11.68 -31.88
N VAL A 373 -31.24 -12.65 -31.08
CA VAL A 373 -30.63 -13.90 -31.56
C VAL A 373 -31.74 -14.80 -32.10
N PRO A 374 -31.73 -15.18 -33.40
CA PRO A 374 -32.74 -16.06 -33.96
C PRO A 374 -32.80 -17.40 -33.20
N GLY A 375 -34.00 -17.90 -32.94
CA GLY A 375 -34.17 -19.20 -32.27
C GLY A 375 -33.50 -20.34 -33.06
N GLY A 376 -32.78 -21.23 -32.35
CA GLY A 376 -32.02 -22.32 -32.95
C GLY A 376 -30.64 -21.92 -33.50
N THR A 377 -30.17 -20.70 -33.23
CA THR A 377 -28.80 -20.29 -33.56
C THR A 377 -27.79 -21.08 -32.74
N THR A 378 -26.86 -21.77 -33.41
CA THR A 378 -25.73 -22.44 -32.77
C THR A 378 -24.44 -21.65 -33.00
N VAL A 379 -23.78 -21.29 -31.91
CA VAL A 379 -22.52 -20.52 -31.92
C VAL A 379 -21.35 -21.49 -31.77
N ARG A 380 -20.49 -21.56 -32.79
CA ARG A 380 -19.29 -22.41 -32.84
C ARG A 380 -18.13 -21.84 -32.04
N ASN A 381 -17.99 -20.52 -32.07
CA ASN A 381 -16.94 -19.79 -31.35
C ASN A 381 -17.37 -18.36 -31.09
N VAL A 382 -16.82 -17.77 -30.03
CA VAL A 382 -16.87 -16.33 -29.79
C VAL A 382 -15.46 -15.84 -29.60
N VAL A 383 -15.11 -14.77 -30.32
CA VAL A 383 -13.88 -14.03 -30.10
C VAL A 383 -14.26 -12.64 -29.64
N LEU A 384 -13.94 -12.34 -28.38
CA LEU A 384 -14.11 -11.02 -27.80
C LEU A 384 -12.76 -10.32 -27.77
N THR A 385 -12.71 -9.08 -28.27
CA THR A 385 -11.54 -8.21 -28.14
C THR A 385 -11.92 -6.91 -27.47
N GLY A 386 -11.04 -6.42 -26.59
CA GLY A 386 -11.23 -5.18 -25.85
C GLY A 386 -10.00 -4.28 -25.93
N PRO A 387 -9.99 -3.19 -25.14
CA PRO A 387 -8.86 -2.28 -25.04
C PRO A 387 -7.58 -2.98 -24.57
N LYS A 388 -6.43 -2.35 -24.82
CA LYS A 388 -5.09 -2.86 -24.43
C LYS A 388 -4.82 -4.30 -24.90
N GLU A 389 -5.30 -4.62 -26.12
CA GLU A 389 -5.15 -5.93 -26.75
C GLU A 389 -5.76 -7.10 -25.96
N GLY A 390 -6.72 -6.82 -25.06
CA GLY A 390 -7.46 -7.84 -24.34
C GLY A 390 -8.22 -8.75 -25.32
N ARG A 391 -8.08 -10.07 -25.13
CA ARG A 391 -8.73 -11.07 -25.99
C ARG A 391 -9.22 -12.26 -25.18
N TRP A 392 -10.49 -12.60 -25.40
CA TRP A 392 -11.16 -13.77 -24.86
C TRP A 392 -11.76 -14.61 -25.97
N GLU A 393 -11.85 -15.91 -25.76
CA GLU A 393 -12.28 -16.86 -26.76
C GLU A 393 -13.06 -18.03 -26.14
N LEU A 394 -14.11 -18.48 -26.84
CA LEU A 394 -14.93 -19.63 -26.41
C LEU A 394 -14.19 -20.94 -26.70
N GLN A 395 -13.49 -21.06 -27.82
CA GLN A 395 -12.69 -22.24 -28.12
C GLN A 395 -11.40 -22.30 -27.31
N GLU A 396 -11.16 -23.43 -26.68
CA GLU A 396 -9.98 -23.62 -25.84
C GLU A 396 -8.75 -23.86 -26.72
N THR A 397 -7.95 -22.81 -26.87
CA THR A 397 -6.68 -22.85 -27.61
C THR A 397 -5.47 -22.82 -26.69
N GLY A 398 -5.68 -22.64 -25.38
CA GLY A 398 -4.63 -22.42 -24.37
C GLY A 398 -3.92 -21.07 -24.47
N ARG A 399 -4.25 -20.24 -25.47
CA ARG A 399 -3.57 -18.97 -25.77
C ARG A 399 -4.28 -17.74 -25.20
N TRP A 400 -5.60 -17.77 -25.14
CA TRP A 400 -6.44 -16.61 -24.83
C TRP A 400 -7.31 -16.84 -23.60
N TRP A 401 -7.82 -15.74 -23.03
CA TRP A 401 -8.77 -15.84 -21.93
C TRP A 401 -10.09 -16.45 -22.38
N ARG A 402 -10.91 -16.88 -21.44
CA ARG A 402 -12.12 -17.65 -21.75
C ARG A 402 -13.34 -16.74 -21.73
N VAL A 403 -14.30 -17.05 -22.60
CA VAL A 403 -15.68 -16.60 -22.42
C VAL A 403 -16.55 -17.81 -22.10
N PHE A 404 -17.64 -17.58 -21.38
CA PHE A 404 -18.71 -18.55 -21.18
C PHE A 404 -19.98 -18.02 -21.85
N LEU A 405 -20.74 -18.91 -22.48
CA LEU A 405 -21.99 -18.56 -23.18
C LEU A 405 -23.12 -19.42 -22.65
N GLU A 406 -24.22 -18.78 -22.28
CA GLU A 406 -25.44 -19.45 -21.87
C GLU A 406 -26.62 -18.96 -22.72
N PRO A 407 -27.21 -19.85 -23.53
CA PRO A 407 -28.46 -19.57 -24.23
C PRO A 407 -29.63 -19.48 -23.24
N SER A 408 -30.48 -18.47 -23.39
CA SER A 408 -31.70 -18.30 -22.59
C SER A 408 -32.85 -17.81 -23.48
N GLY A 409 -33.56 -18.73 -24.12
CA GLY A 409 -34.67 -18.40 -25.02
C GLY A 409 -34.20 -17.67 -26.29
N ASP A 410 -34.63 -16.42 -26.47
CA ASP A 410 -34.26 -15.52 -27.58
C ASP A 410 -33.03 -14.64 -27.27
N ARG A 411 -32.31 -15.01 -26.21
CA ARG A 411 -31.15 -14.29 -25.66
C ARG A 411 -29.94 -15.21 -25.57
N LEU A 412 -28.77 -14.61 -25.69
CA LEU A 412 -27.50 -15.26 -25.37
C LEU A 412 -26.75 -14.38 -24.39
N ASP A 413 -26.48 -14.91 -23.19
CA ASP A 413 -25.64 -14.22 -22.21
C ASP A 413 -24.20 -14.70 -22.37
N CYS A 414 -23.26 -13.75 -22.33
CA CYS A 414 -21.82 -13.98 -22.49
C CYS A 414 -21.08 -13.43 -21.27
N TRP A 415 -20.36 -14.28 -20.57
CA TRP A 415 -19.51 -13.93 -19.44
C TRP A 415 -18.05 -13.95 -19.82
N PHE A 416 -17.29 -13.01 -19.30
CA PHE A 416 -15.84 -12.94 -19.46
C PHE A 416 -15.20 -12.22 -18.29
N SER A 417 -13.94 -12.56 -17.98
CA SER A 417 -13.20 -11.88 -16.93
C SER A 417 -12.94 -10.41 -17.31
N PHE A 418 -13.20 -9.48 -16.39
CA PHE A 418 -12.96 -8.06 -16.66
C PHE A 418 -11.46 -7.76 -16.78
N TYR A 419 -11.09 -6.98 -17.79
CA TYR A 419 -9.71 -6.54 -17.98
C TYR A 419 -9.56 -5.02 -18.14
N ALA A 420 -10.44 -4.38 -18.91
CA ALA A 420 -10.38 -2.94 -19.15
C ALA A 420 -11.76 -2.40 -19.54
N ALA A 421 -12.04 -1.16 -19.16
CA ALA A 421 -13.19 -0.41 -19.68
C ALA A 421 -12.90 0.20 -21.05
N GLY A 422 -13.94 0.44 -21.83
CA GLY A 422 -13.89 1.00 -23.17
C GLY A 422 -14.58 0.12 -24.22
N PRO A 423 -14.34 0.39 -25.51
CA PRO A 423 -15.02 -0.28 -26.61
C PRO A 423 -14.57 -1.72 -26.74
N HIS A 424 -15.54 -2.63 -26.77
CA HIS A 424 -15.35 -4.05 -27.02
C HIS A 424 -16.00 -4.45 -28.35
N ARG A 425 -15.42 -5.50 -28.95
CA ARG A 425 -15.90 -6.09 -30.18
C ARG A 425 -16.02 -7.60 -30.02
N MET A 426 -17.19 -8.14 -30.28
CA MET A 426 -17.51 -9.55 -30.19
C MET A 426 -17.78 -10.11 -31.60
N GLU A 427 -17.00 -11.10 -32.01
CA GLU A 427 -17.25 -11.90 -33.21
C GLU A 427 -17.89 -13.22 -32.82
N LEU A 428 -19.12 -13.48 -33.27
CA LEU A 428 -19.81 -14.75 -33.12
C LEU A 428 -19.68 -15.54 -34.42
N GLN A 429 -18.96 -16.65 -34.37
CA GLN A 429 -18.83 -17.57 -35.50
C GLN A 429 -19.94 -18.61 -35.39
N LEU A 430 -20.83 -18.65 -36.37
CA LEU A 430 -21.99 -19.54 -36.40
C LEU A 430 -21.66 -20.85 -37.14
N ASP A 431 -22.42 -21.91 -36.86
CA ASP A 431 -22.23 -23.21 -37.52
C ASP A 431 -22.49 -23.19 -39.03
N ASP A 432 -23.31 -22.26 -39.52
CA ASP A 432 -23.56 -22.06 -40.95
C ASP A 432 -22.42 -21.33 -41.68
N GLY A 433 -21.33 -21.03 -40.97
CA GLY A 433 -20.13 -20.37 -41.49
C GLY A 433 -20.23 -18.84 -41.53
N LYS A 434 -21.35 -18.25 -41.11
CA LYS A 434 -21.47 -16.80 -40.97
C LYS A 434 -20.79 -16.30 -39.70
N THR A 435 -20.38 -15.04 -39.73
CA THR A 435 -19.86 -14.33 -38.56
C THR A 435 -20.68 -13.07 -38.31
N GLU A 436 -21.26 -12.99 -37.12
CA GLU A 436 -21.91 -11.77 -36.63
C GLU A 436 -20.92 -10.97 -35.79
N VAL A 437 -20.89 -9.66 -35.98
CA VAL A 437 -19.96 -8.77 -35.29
C VAL A 437 -20.75 -7.72 -34.51
N LEU A 438 -20.61 -7.76 -33.20
CA LEU A 438 -21.25 -6.83 -32.29
C LEU A 438 -20.22 -5.94 -31.62
N LYS A 439 -20.64 -4.72 -31.29
CA LYS A 439 -19.85 -3.78 -30.50
C LYS A 439 -20.67 -3.35 -29.30
N PHE A 440 -19.99 -3.18 -28.18
CA PHE A 440 -20.57 -2.64 -26.96
C PHE A 440 -19.47 -1.94 -26.18
N ASP A 441 -19.84 -1.01 -25.32
CA ASP A 441 -18.92 -0.36 -24.42
C ASP A 441 -19.04 -0.98 -23.04
N VAL A 442 -17.89 -1.32 -22.46
CA VAL A 442 -17.82 -1.57 -21.02
C VAL A 442 -17.55 -0.23 -20.37
N PRO A 443 -18.51 0.36 -19.63
CA PRO A 443 -18.28 1.63 -18.96
C PRO A 443 -17.15 1.46 -17.96
N GLN A 444 -16.42 2.54 -17.72
CA GLN A 444 -15.57 2.61 -16.54
C GLN A 444 -16.46 2.31 -15.32
N PRO A 445 -16.08 1.37 -14.43
CA PRO A 445 -16.81 1.16 -13.19
C PRO A 445 -16.98 2.53 -12.53
N PRO A 446 -18.20 2.89 -12.10
CA PRO A 446 -18.41 4.20 -11.50
C PRO A 446 -17.49 4.28 -10.28
N ALA A 447 -16.48 5.15 -10.33
CA ALA A 447 -15.58 5.33 -9.20
C ALA A 447 -16.42 5.89 -8.07
N THR A 448 -16.45 5.22 -6.92
CA THR A 448 -16.83 5.93 -5.71
C THR A 448 -15.85 7.09 -5.57
N ALA A 449 -16.34 8.32 -5.70
CA ALA A 449 -15.48 9.50 -5.63
C ALA A 449 -15.36 9.94 -4.16
N LEU A 450 -14.24 10.59 -3.83
CA LEU A 450 -14.17 11.42 -2.63
C LEU A 450 -14.54 12.85 -3.03
N GLU A 451 -15.66 13.34 -2.52
CA GLU A 451 -15.88 14.79 -2.53
C GLU A 451 -14.91 15.41 -1.54
N SER A 452 -13.99 16.23 -2.06
CA SER A 452 -12.86 16.74 -1.32
C SER A 452 -12.91 18.27 -1.24
N GLN A 453 -12.85 18.81 -0.02
CA GLN A 453 -12.73 20.23 0.28
C GLN A 453 -11.39 20.49 0.97
N LEU A 454 -10.44 21.06 0.23
CA LEU A 454 -9.16 21.53 0.78
C LEU A 454 -9.37 22.69 1.74
N ASP A 455 -8.49 22.80 2.73
CA ASP A 455 -8.49 23.84 3.76
C ASP A 455 -9.84 23.99 4.48
N ALA A 456 -10.58 22.88 4.61
CA ALA A 456 -11.88 22.87 5.25
C ALA A 456 -11.76 23.32 6.73
N ALA A 457 -12.68 24.17 7.17
CA ALA A 457 -12.73 24.65 8.56
C ALA A 457 -12.93 23.51 9.60
N LYS A 458 -13.45 22.35 9.16
CA LYS A 458 -13.62 21.14 9.96
C LYS A 458 -13.06 19.95 9.15
N PRO A 459 -11.73 19.77 9.10
CA PRO A 459 -11.11 18.69 8.34
C PRO A 459 -11.34 17.34 9.05
N ASN A 460 -11.50 16.27 8.27
CA ASN A 460 -11.46 14.88 8.78
C ASN A 460 -10.19 14.14 8.35
N ALA A 461 -9.33 14.77 7.55
CA ALA A 461 -8.06 14.23 7.10
C ALA A 461 -7.03 15.34 6.87
N ARG A 462 -5.78 14.95 6.62
CA ARG A 462 -4.75 15.79 5.99
C ARG A 462 -4.22 15.08 4.75
N VAL A 463 -4.13 15.77 3.62
CA VAL A 463 -3.67 15.18 2.36
C VAL A 463 -2.23 15.57 2.05
N PHE A 464 -1.45 14.60 1.57
CA PHE A 464 -0.07 14.82 1.12
C PHE A 464 -0.02 15.71 -0.12
N HIS A 465 0.79 16.75 -0.09
CA HIS A 465 0.97 17.71 -1.19
C HIS A 465 2.45 17.88 -1.50
N ILE A 466 2.84 17.60 -2.74
CA ILE A 466 4.20 17.88 -3.24
C ILE A 466 4.34 19.39 -3.41
N THR A 467 5.37 19.97 -2.81
CA THR A 467 5.60 21.44 -2.80
C THR A 467 6.85 21.87 -3.56
N ASP A 468 7.69 20.91 -3.97
CA ASP A 468 8.95 21.14 -4.69
C ASP A 468 9.01 20.29 -5.96
N GLU A 469 9.45 20.88 -7.06
CA GLU A 469 9.57 20.19 -8.36
C GLU A 469 10.71 19.16 -8.35
N LEU A 470 11.70 19.35 -7.46
CA LEU A 470 12.79 18.40 -7.20
C LEU A 470 12.41 17.30 -6.21
N TYR A 471 11.13 17.17 -5.84
CA TYR A 471 10.63 16.14 -4.93
C TYR A 471 11.19 14.74 -5.23
N PRO A 472 11.22 14.24 -6.49
CA PRO A 472 11.75 12.92 -6.79
C PRO A 472 13.24 12.77 -6.45
N GLU A 473 14.07 13.74 -6.83
CA GLU A 473 15.51 13.75 -6.59
C GLU A 473 15.82 13.86 -5.10
N ILE A 474 15.09 14.73 -4.39
CA ILE A 474 15.21 14.94 -2.95
C ILE A 474 14.92 13.63 -2.21
N LEU A 475 13.80 12.97 -2.53
CA LEU A 475 13.41 11.73 -1.85
C LEU A 475 14.29 10.54 -2.23
N ALA A 476 14.70 10.40 -3.49
CA ALA A 476 15.62 9.34 -3.89
C ALA A 476 16.97 9.47 -3.16
N SER A 477 17.48 10.71 -3.03
CA SER A 477 18.73 11.00 -2.34
C SER A 477 18.61 10.77 -0.82
N ALA A 478 17.50 11.21 -0.20
CA ALA A 478 17.21 10.96 1.21
C ALA A 478 17.06 9.45 1.52
N LEU A 479 16.36 8.70 0.67
CA LEU A 479 16.20 7.25 0.81
C LEU A 479 17.55 6.54 0.71
N LYS A 480 18.38 6.88 -0.30
CA LYS A 480 19.74 6.36 -0.46
C LYS A 480 20.56 6.56 0.82
N ASN A 481 20.59 7.79 1.36
CA ASN A 481 21.37 8.10 2.55
C ASN A 481 20.83 7.42 3.81
N LEU A 482 19.50 7.25 3.94
CA LEU A 482 18.90 6.50 5.05
C LEU A 482 19.27 5.01 5.00
N LEU A 483 19.08 4.36 3.84
CA LEU A 483 19.33 2.93 3.70
C LEU A 483 20.82 2.57 3.71
N ALA A 484 21.70 3.51 3.38
CA ALA A 484 23.14 3.33 3.52
C ALA A 484 23.55 2.96 4.97
N GLY A 485 22.85 3.49 5.97
CA GLY A 485 23.08 3.22 7.39
C GLY A 485 22.41 1.93 7.92
N LEU A 486 21.59 1.25 7.12
CA LEU A 486 20.82 0.10 7.59
C LEU A 486 21.72 -1.12 7.84
N GLY A 487 21.63 -1.67 9.05
CA GLY A 487 22.37 -2.86 9.47
C GLY A 487 23.86 -2.62 9.72
N GLN A 488 24.27 -1.36 9.95
CA GLN A 488 25.61 -0.98 10.39
C GLN A 488 25.78 -1.06 11.90
#